data_AF-A0A4R2SU53-F1
#
_entry.id   AF-A0A4R2SU53-F1
#
_cell.length_a   1.000
_cell.length_b   1.000
_cell.length_c   1.000
_cell.angle_alpha   90.00
_cell.angle_beta   90.00
_cell.angle_gamma   90.00
#
_symmetry.space_group_name_H-M   'P 1'
#
loop_
_entity.id
_entity.type
_entity.pdbx_description
1 polymer ?
#
loop_
_entity_poly.entity_id
_entity_poly.type
_entity_poly.pdbx_seq_one_letter_code
_entity_poly.pdbx_strand_id
1 'polypeptide(L)'
;MSQFEFDFVERYDAELADEGREFDVYAENGSVMGKFTCALYSQENRRVKLVTERVRRKHMKDLRLKPDDNELNERIAREIFVEAVLLGWSGITSGGEEVPFSKEAALAYFSHEKGKFVFGKLLAESMDPLNFQAEDKAEVLGN
;
A
#
# COMPACT_ATOMS: atom_id res chain seq x y z
N MET A 1 39.91 11.03 -15.12
CA MET A 1 38.62 11.14 -14.40
C MET A 1 38.52 9.89 -13.56
N SER A 2 38.46 10.03 -12.23
CA SER A 2 38.41 8.87 -11.33
C SER A 2 37.08 8.15 -11.52
N GLN A 3 37.16 6.88 -11.88
CA GLN A 3 36.00 6.01 -12.06
C GLN A 3 35.79 5.30 -10.72
N PHE A 4 35.08 5.96 -9.82
CA PHE A 4 34.67 5.33 -8.56
C PHE A 4 33.45 4.45 -8.85
N GLU A 5 33.52 3.19 -8.43
CA GLU A 5 32.38 2.29 -8.34
C GLU A 5 31.91 2.24 -6.88
N PHE A 6 30.60 2.37 -6.67
CA PHE A 6 29.99 2.33 -5.34
C PHE A 6 29.16 1.05 -5.23
N ASP A 7 29.32 0.34 -4.12
CA ASP A 7 28.50 -0.82 -3.78
C ASP A 7 27.18 -0.32 -3.18
N PHE A 8 26.11 -0.36 -3.99
CA PHE A 8 24.76 -0.07 -3.50
C PHE A 8 24.13 -1.32 -2.90
N VAL A 9 23.59 -1.19 -1.69
CA VAL A 9 22.78 -2.25 -1.06
C VAL A 9 21.35 -2.13 -1.57
N GLU A 10 20.77 -3.25 -1.98
CA GLU A 10 19.35 -3.33 -2.33
C GLU A 10 18.49 -3.01 -1.10
N ARG A 11 17.57 -2.07 -1.25
CA ARG A 11 16.72 -1.60 -0.13
C ARG A 11 15.62 -2.60 0.24
N TYR A 12 15.15 -3.36 -0.74
CA TYR A 12 14.05 -4.31 -0.67
C TYR A 12 14.21 -5.37 -1.77
N ASP A 13 13.51 -6.49 -1.61
CA ASP A 13 13.37 -7.51 -2.63
C ASP A 13 12.34 -7.07 -3.68
N ALA A 14 12.77 -6.98 -4.94
CA ALA A 14 11.94 -6.44 -6.02
C ALA A 14 10.75 -7.35 -6.36
N GLU A 15 10.90 -8.67 -6.24
CA GLU A 15 9.82 -9.63 -6.51
C GLU A 15 8.78 -9.52 -5.40
N LEU A 16 9.21 -9.53 -4.13
CA LEU A 16 8.31 -9.37 -2.99
C LEU A 16 7.59 -8.00 -3.00
N ALA A 17 8.27 -6.95 -3.45
CA ALA A 17 7.69 -5.62 -3.61
C ALA A 17 6.57 -5.56 -4.66
N ASP A 18 6.58 -6.46 -5.65
CA ASP A 18 5.58 -6.50 -6.73
C ASP A 18 4.46 -7.55 -6.50
N GLU A 19 4.82 -8.72 -5.95
CA GLU A 19 3.91 -9.81 -5.57
C GLU A 19 3.15 -9.51 -4.27
N GLY A 20 3.74 -8.68 -3.42
CA GLY A 20 3.18 -8.20 -2.18
C GLY A 20 3.44 -9.09 -0.97
N ARG A 21 3.29 -8.49 0.21
CA ARG A 21 3.40 -9.14 1.51
C ARG A 21 2.06 -9.09 2.23
N GLU A 22 1.78 -10.12 3.02
CA GLU A 22 0.60 -10.13 3.90
C GLU A 22 0.85 -9.32 5.17
N PHE A 23 -0.12 -8.50 5.53
CA PHE A 23 -0.16 -7.71 6.75
C PHE A 23 -1.46 -8.02 7.51
N ASP A 24 -1.32 -8.39 8.77
CA ASP A 24 -2.46 -8.49 9.69
C ASP A 24 -2.67 -7.13 10.37
N VAL A 25 -3.89 -6.61 10.28
CA VAL A 25 -4.24 -5.35 10.95
C VAL A 25 -5.05 -5.64 12.20
N TYR A 26 -4.55 -5.13 13.33
CA TYR A 26 -5.18 -5.30 14.63
C TYR A 26 -5.79 -3.97 15.11
N ALA A 27 -6.96 -4.06 15.73
CA ALA A 27 -7.54 -2.97 16.49
C ALA A 27 -6.81 -2.80 17.83
N GLU A 28 -7.02 -1.68 18.51
CA GLU A 28 -6.38 -1.36 19.80
C GLU A 28 -6.71 -2.38 20.91
N ASN A 29 -7.83 -3.09 20.77
CA ASN A 29 -8.26 -4.14 21.69
C ASN A 29 -7.69 -5.54 21.35
N GLY A 30 -6.79 -5.63 20.36
CA GLY A 30 -6.19 -6.87 19.88
C GLY A 30 -7.05 -7.70 18.93
N SER A 31 -8.25 -7.23 18.57
CA SER A 31 -9.09 -7.91 17.58
C SER A 31 -8.50 -7.76 16.17
N VAL A 32 -8.46 -8.85 15.40
CA VAL A 32 -8.06 -8.83 13.99
C VAL A 32 -9.13 -8.11 13.18
N MET A 33 -8.74 -7.07 12.45
CA MET A 33 -9.61 -6.31 11.55
C MET A 33 -9.60 -6.85 10.12
N GLY A 34 -8.57 -7.64 9.77
CA GLY A 34 -8.41 -8.30 8.49
C GLY A 34 -6.95 -8.60 8.20
N LYS A 35 -6.74 -9.45 7.19
CA LYS A 35 -5.43 -9.73 6.60
C LYS A 35 -5.42 -9.17 5.18
N PHE A 36 -4.35 -8.47 4.81
CA PHE A 36 -4.26 -7.72 3.57
C PHE A 36 -2.95 -8.02 2.85
N THR A 37 -3.01 -8.30 1.55
CA THR A 37 -1.81 -8.46 0.73
C THR A 37 -1.52 -7.14 0.04
N CYS A 38 -0.36 -6.55 0.33
CA CYS A 38 0.03 -5.24 -0.19
C CYS A 38 1.39 -5.32 -0.89
N ALA A 39 1.49 -4.70 -2.06
CA ALA A 39 2.76 -4.38 -2.73
C ALA A 39 3.49 -3.21 -2.04
N LEU A 40 4.74 -2.96 -2.43
CA LEU A 40 5.47 -1.78 -1.95
C LEU A 40 4.89 -0.50 -2.59
N TYR A 41 4.44 0.43 -1.76
CA TYR A 41 4.02 1.76 -2.17
C TYR A 41 5.22 2.70 -2.35
N SER A 42 5.90 2.56 -3.49
CA SER A 42 7.02 3.42 -3.89
C SER A 42 6.77 4.07 -5.25
N GLN A 43 7.22 5.31 -5.43
CA GLN A 43 7.21 5.98 -6.74
C GLN A 43 8.19 5.36 -7.75
N GLU A 44 9.13 4.54 -7.25
CA GLU A 44 10.02 3.71 -8.07
C GLU A 44 9.30 2.46 -8.59
N ASN A 45 8.25 2.00 -7.91
CA ASN A 45 7.43 0.90 -8.40
C ASN A 45 6.63 1.36 -9.63
N ARG A 46 6.86 0.70 -10.77
CA ARG A 46 6.24 1.03 -12.05
C ARG A 46 4.71 0.99 -11.98
N ARG A 47 4.13 0.04 -11.26
CA ARG A 47 2.66 -0.10 -11.11
C ARG A 47 2.10 1.12 -10.39
N VAL A 48 2.69 1.49 -9.25
CA VAL A 48 2.28 2.64 -8.43
C VAL A 48 2.39 3.94 -9.23
N LYS A 49 3.50 4.14 -9.95
CA LYS A 49 3.71 5.34 -10.77
C LYS A 49 2.64 5.49 -11.85
N LEU A 50 2.39 4.44 -12.64
CA LEU A 50 1.42 4.47 -13.73
C LEU A 50 -0.02 4.72 -13.23
N VAL A 51 -0.39 4.07 -12.13
CA VAL A 51 -1.70 4.27 -11.50
C VAL A 51 -1.82 5.68 -10.92
N THR A 52 -0.78 6.19 -10.25
CA THR A 52 -0.75 7.56 -9.72
C THR A 52 -0.98 8.59 -10.83
N GLU A 53 -0.28 8.46 -11.95
CA GLU A 53 -0.46 9.35 -13.10
C GLU A 53 -1.89 9.27 -13.66
N ARG A 54 -2.44 8.06 -13.80
CA ARG A 54 -3.81 7.84 -14.29
C ARG A 54 -4.86 8.46 -13.36
N VAL A 55 -4.79 8.17 -12.06
CA VAL A 55 -5.75 8.66 -11.06
C VAL A 55 -5.65 10.18 -10.92
N ARG A 56 -4.44 10.74 -10.87
CA ARG A 56 -4.28 12.20 -10.84
C ARG A 56 -4.83 12.86 -12.10
N ARG A 57 -4.65 12.25 -13.28
CA ARG A 57 -5.23 12.77 -14.54
C ARG A 57 -6.76 12.74 -14.51
N LYS A 58 -7.36 11.68 -13.95
CA LYS A 58 -8.82 11.56 -13.76
C LYS A 58 -9.37 12.70 -12.90
N HIS A 59 -8.66 13.09 -11.84
CA HIS A 59 -9.06 14.14 -10.90
C HIS A 59 -8.41 15.51 -11.16
N MET A 60 -7.76 15.70 -12.30
CA MET A 60 -6.95 16.90 -12.57
C MET A 60 -7.76 18.20 -12.53
N LYS A 61 -9.03 18.16 -12.94
CA LYS A 61 -9.92 19.33 -12.88
C LYS A 61 -10.20 19.72 -11.42
N ASP A 62 -10.51 18.75 -10.58
CA ASP A 62 -10.83 18.96 -9.16
C ASP A 62 -9.60 19.44 -8.39
N LEU A 63 -8.44 18.84 -8.66
CA LEU A 63 -7.16 19.26 -8.08
C LEU A 63 -6.77 20.70 -8.44
N ARG A 64 -7.13 21.19 -9.63
CA ARG A 64 -6.90 22.59 -10.02
C ARG A 64 -7.82 23.56 -9.30
N LEU A 65 -9.06 23.15 -9.04
CA LEU A 65 -10.04 23.98 -8.35
C LEU A 65 -9.78 24.03 -6.84
N LYS A 66 -9.31 22.92 -6.27
CA LYS A 66 -9.12 22.76 -4.82
C LYS A 66 -7.86 21.93 -4.51
N PRO A 67 -6.66 22.50 -4.68
CA PRO A 67 -5.42 21.76 -4.44
C PRO A 67 -5.25 21.31 -2.98
N ASP A 68 -5.73 22.11 -2.04
CA ASP A 68 -5.58 21.90 -0.59
C ASP A 68 -6.81 21.22 0.05
N ASP A 69 -7.70 20.63 -0.76
CA ASP A 69 -8.84 19.88 -0.25
C ASP A 69 -8.37 18.51 0.25
N ASN A 70 -8.26 18.41 1.58
CA ASN A 70 -7.82 17.20 2.27
C ASN A 70 -8.68 15.98 1.91
N GLU A 71 -10.00 16.14 1.76
CA GLU A 71 -10.89 15.02 1.45
C GLU A 71 -10.66 14.50 0.02
N LEU A 72 -10.45 15.41 -0.93
CA LEU A 72 -10.08 15.06 -2.30
C LEU A 72 -8.73 14.33 -2.35
N ASN A 73 -7.73 14.85 -1.65
CA ASN A 73 -6.39 14.26 -1.60
C ASN A 73 -6.40 12.87 -0.96
N GLU A 74 -7.13 12.70 0.15
CA GLU A 74 -7.32 11.39 0.79
C GLU A 74 -8.02 10.39 -0.14
N ARG A 75 -9.06 10.84 -0.86
CA ARG A 75 -9.77 9.99 -1.82
C ARG A 75 -8.83 9.52 -2.94
N ILE A 76 -8.04 10.43 -3.50
CA ILE A 76 -7.06 10.11 -4.54
C ILE A 76 -6.04 9.10 -4.01
N ALA A 77 -5.54 9.28 -2.78
CA ALA A 77 -4.61 8.34 -2.16
C ALA A 77 -5.23 6.94 -1.99
N ARG A 78 -6.50 6.85 -1.55
CA ARG A 78 -7.22 5.57 -1.46
C ARG A 78 -7.42 4.91 -2.84
N GLU A 79 -7.78 5.68 -3.87
CA GLU A 79 -7.92 5.19 -5.24
C GLU A 79 -6.58 4.61 -5.75
N ILE A 80 -5.47 5.32 -5.55
CA ILE A 80 -4.14 4.83 -5.95
C ILE A 80 -3.77 3.55 -5.19
N PHE A 81 -3.97 3.55 -3.87
CA PHE A 81 -3.62 2.40 -3.03
C PHE A 81 -4.42 1.16 -3.42
N VAL A 82 -5.74 1.27 -3.58
CA VAL A 82 -6.59 0.13 -3.98
C VAL A 82 -6.27 -0.35 -5.39
N GLU A 83 -5.88 0.54 -6.31
CA GLU A 83 -5.60 0.16 -7.69
C GLU A 83 -4.20 -0.43 -7.91
N ALA A 84 -3.20 -0.02 -7.12
CA ALA A 84 -1.80 -0.39 -7.33
C ALA A 84 -1.17 -1.22 -6.21
N VAL A 85 -1.60 -1.01 -4.97
CA VAL A 85 -0.92 -1.51 -3.76
C VAL A 85 -1.67 -2.67 -3.15
N LEU A 86 -2.98 -2.54 -2.93
CA LEU A 86 -3.79 -3.61 -2.36
C LEU A 86 -4.07 -4.68 -3.41
N LEU A 87 -3.52 -5.88 -3.19
CA LEU A 87 -3.63 -7.00 -4.11
C LEU A 87 -4.74 -7.97 -3.70
N GLY A 88 -5.05 -8.02 -2.41
CA GLY A 88 -6.09 -8.88 -1.88
C GLY A 88 -6.34 -8.64 -0.40
N TRP A 89 -7.40 -9.26 0.11
CA TRP A 89 -7.66 -9.35 1.55
C TRP A 89 -8.34 -10.67 1.91
N SER A 90 -8.39 -10.97 3.20
CA SER A 90 -9.23 -12.04 3.78
C SER A 90 -9.68 -11.64 5.19
N GLY A 91 -10.75 -12.28 5.67
CA GLY A 91 -11.28 -12.03 7.01
C GLY A 91 -12.08 -10.72 7.16
N ILE A 92 -12.41 -10.06 6.05
CA ILE A 92 -13.31 -8.90 6.05
C ILE A 92 -14.75 -9.40 5.97
N THR A 93 -15.61 -9.00 6.91
CA THR A 93 -17.00 -9.47 6.97
C THR A 93 -18.00 -8.32 6.95
N SER A 94 -19.18 -8.56 6.36
CA SER A 94 -20.35 -7.67 6.42
C SER A 94 -21.57 -8.50 6.81
N GLY A 95 -22.25 -8.14 7.90
CA GLY A 95 -23.40 -8.93 8.39
C GLY A 95 -23.05 -10.36 8.82
N GLY A 96 -21.77 -10.64 9.10
CA GLY A 96 -21.29 -11.98 9.44
C GLY A 96 -20.84 -12.82 8.24
N GLU A 97 -21.02 -12.33 7.01
CA GLU A 97 -20.56 -13.01 5.79
C GLU A 97 -19.24 -12.41 5.31
N GLU A 98 -18.33 -13.25 4.82
CA GLU A 98 -17.06 -12.80 4.25
C GLU A 98 -17.29 -12.03 2.94
N VAL A 99 -16.66 -10.87 2.83
CA VAL A 99 -16.72 -10.00 1.67
C VAL A 99 -15.50 -10.30 0.78
N PRO A 100 -15.70 -10.91 -0.40
CA PRO A 100 -14.58 -11.19 -1.29
C PRO A 100 -13.92 -9.90 -1.75
N PHE A 101 -12.61 -9.97 -2.00
CA PHE A 101 -11.86 -8.82 -2.45
C PHE A 101 -12.35 -8.32 -3.82
N SER A 102 -12.68 -7.04 -3.88
CA SER A 102 -12.82 -6.28 -5.12
C SER A 102 -12.38 -4.85 -4.86
N LYS A 103 -12.01 -4.12 -5.91
CA LYS A 103 -11.57 -2.73 -5.78
C LYS A 103 -12.70 -1.83 -5.28
N GLU A 104 -13.92 -2.11 -5.72
CA GLU A 104 -15.13 -1.41 -5.30
C GLU A 104 -15.41 -1.66 -3.81
N ALA A 105 -15.31 -2.91 -3.36
CA ALA A 105 -15.49 -3.26 -1.94
C ALA A 105 -14.39 -2.62 -1.07
N ALA A 106 -13.14 -2.64 -1.53
CA ALA A 106 -12.03 -2.03 -0.81
C ALA A 106 -12.17 -0.50 -0.69
N LEU A 107 -12.58 0.18 -1.76
CA LEU A 107 -12.88 1.61 -1.72
C LEU A 107 -14.03 1.93 -0.76
N ALA A 108 -15.09 1.14 -0.77
CA ALA A 108 -16.20 1.30 0.16
C ALA A 108 -15.75 1.09 1.62
N TYR A 109 -15.00 0.02 1.88
CA TYR A 109 -14.45 -0.30 3.19
C TYR A 109 -13.57 0.84 3.72
N PHE A 110 -12.58 1.31 2.93
CA PHE A 110 -11.67 2.39 3.35
C PHE A 110 -12.32 3.78 3.40
N SER A 111 -13.55 3.94 2.90
CA SER A 111 -14.31 5.18 3.04
C SER A 111 -15.01 5.29 4.40
N HIS A 112 -15.23 4.17 5.10
CA HIS A 112 -15.76 4.18 6.47
C HIS A 112 -14.70 4.61 7.49
N GLU A 113 -15.12 5.20 8.60
CA GLU A 113 -14.23 5.68 9.68
C GLU A 113 -13.24 4.60 10.17
N LYS A 114 -13.74 3.38 10.46
CA LYS A 114 -12.89 2.24 10.83
C LYS A 114 -11.95 1.80 9.70
N GLY A 115 -12.41 1.87 8.46
CA GLY A 115 -11.59 1.55 7.29
C GLY A 115 -10.50 2.59 7.04
N LYS A 116 -10.71 3.87 7.37
CA LYS A 116 -9.66 4.89 7.30
C LYS A 116 -8.49 4.58 8.23
N PHE A 117 -8.76 4.06 9.42
CA PHE A 117 -7.71 3.58 10.33
C PHE A 117 -6.89 2.45 9.70
N VAL A 118 -7.57 1.43 9.16
CA VAL A 118 -6.92 0.28 8.50
C VAL A 118 -6.11 0.74 7.30
N PHE A 119 -6.67 1.62 6.47
CA PHE A 119 -5.98 2.22 5.33
C PHE A 119 -4.70 2.94 5.78
N GLY A 120 -4.76 3.78 6.82
CA GLY A 120 -3.59 4.49 7.33
C GLY A 120 -2.48 3.55 7.82
N LYS A 121 -2.85 2.45 8.50
CA LYS A 121 -1.91 1.40 8.91
C LYS A 121 -1.26 0.73 7.71
N LEU A 122 -2.06 0.20 6.78
CA LEU A 122 -1.54 -0.48 5.60
C LEU A 122 -0.71 0.43 4.71
N LEU A 123 -1.09 1.70 4.57
CA LEU A 123 -0.31 2.67 3.83
C LEU A 123 1.08 2.84 4.45
N ALA A 124 1.17 3.01 5.77
CA ALA A 124 2.44 3.11 6.47
C ALA A 124 3.30 1.84 6.30
N GLU A 125 2.71 0.65 6.49
CA GLU A 125 3.42 -0.63 6.31
C GLU A 125 3.90 -0.81 4.87
N SER A 126 3.07 -0.47 3.88
CA SER A 126 3.41 -0.57 2.46
C SER A 126 4.46 0.44 2.00
N MET A 127 4.70 1.51 2.77
CA MET A 127 5.72 2.51 2.46
C MET A 127 7.10 2.15 3.00
N ASP A 128 7.18 1.22 3.96
CA ASP A 128 8.44 0.82 4.57
C ASP A 128 9.12 -0.29 3.75
N PRO A 129 10.26 -0.03 3.09
CA PRO A 129 10.98 -1.05 2.33
C PRO A 129 11.48 -2.22 3.19
N LEU A 130 11.66 -2.02 4.50
CA LEU A 130 12.10 -3.09 5.41
C LEU A 130 11.06 -4.21 5.49
N ASN A 131 9.78 -3.89 5.32
CA ASN A 131 8.71 -4.88 5.23
C ASN A 131 8.77 -5.70 3.95
N PHE A 132 9.59 -5.35 2.96
CA PHE A 132 9.71 -6.05 1.69
C PHE A 132 11.11 -6.64 1.47
N GLN A 133 11.84 -6.93 2.54
CA GLN A 133 13.11 -7.65 2.46
C GLN A 133 12.87 -9.17 2.51
N ALA A 134 13.64 -9.93 1.73
CA ALA A 134 13.63 -11.39 1.81
C ALA A 134 14.11 -11.84 3.21
N GLU A 135 13.35 -12.74 3.84
CA GLU A 135 13.64 -13.22 5.20
C GLU A 135 15.03 -13.92 5.32
N ASP A 136 15.63 -14.32 4.20
CA ASP A 136 16.92 -15.04 4.14
C ASP A 136 18.18 -14.17 3.92
N LYS A 137 18.09 -12.84 3.80
CA LYS A 137 19.30 -11.98 3.72
C LYS A 137 19.83 -11.51 5.09
N ALA A 138 19.19 -11.91 6.19
CA ALA A 138 19.59 -11.55 7.55
C ALA A 138 20.71 -12.44 8.15
N GLU A 139 21.08 -13.57 7.53
CA GLU A 139 22.13 -14.46 8.05
C GLU A 139 23.57 -14.13 7.58
N VAL A 140 23.81 -13.15 6.70
CA VAL A 140 25.15 -12.93 6.10
C VAL A 140 25.98 -11.80 6.73
N LEU A 141 25.50 -11.14 7.79
CA LEU A 141 26.31 -10.15 8.55
C LEU A 141 26.57 -10.54 10.01
N GLY A 142 26.36 -11.81 10.35
CA GLY A 142 26.68 -12.39 11.65
C GLY A 142 27.71 -13.51 11.54
N ASN A 143 28.97 -13.16 11.22
CA ASN A 143 30.18 -13.90 11.60
C ASN A 143 31.42 -13.01 11.43
#